data_AF-A0A3D3LUU3-F1
#
_entry.id   AF-A0A3D3LUU3-F1
#
_cell.length_a   1.000
_cell.length_b   1.000
_cell.length_c   1.000
_cell.angle_alpha   90.00
_cell.angle_beta   90.00
_cell.angle_gamma   90.00
#
_symmetry.space_group_name_H-M   'P 1'
#
loop_
_entity.id
_entity.type
_entity.pdbx_description
1 polymer ?
#
loop_
_entity_poly.entity_id
_entity_poly.type
_entity_poly.pdbx_seq_one_letter_code
_entity_poly.pdbx_strand_id
1 'polypeptide(L)'
;SEKENSGILDYININSVRPFTVKNCPYYIPKKCSFNRIIGDSDFELNFASFLDSCDDIISFTKNYFAIGFKLDYVNSLGELSNYTTDFIVNQNNKNIYFIETKGMKDEDTDLKLKRLDSWCKDVNSLQSDYIFNYLYIPYKKFNELYPNSFSDLIKIFSD
;
A
#
# COMPACT_ATOMS: atom_id res chain seq x y z
N SER A 1 1.44 16.01 31.60
CA SER A 1 0.64 15.62 30.43
C SER A 1 1.34 16.15 29.20
N GLU A 2 2.28 15.38 28.66
CA GLU A 2 2.94 15.74 27.42
C GLU A 2 1.94 15.52 26.29
N LYS A 3 1.46 16.63 25.70
CA LYS A 3 0.84 16.59 24.39
C LYS A 3 1.98 16.28 23.41
N GLU A 4 2.10 15.01 23.03
CA GLU A 4 2.86 14.67 21.83
C GLU A 4 2.26 15.50 20.69
N ASN A 5 3.10 16.37 20.12
CA ASN A 5 2.68 17.26 19.05
C ASN A 5 2.60 16.40 17.78
N SER A 6 1.43 15.86 17.47
CA SER A 6 1.20 15.13 16.23
C SER A 6 1.35 16.12 15.07
N GLY A 7 2.46 15.98 14.34
CA GLY A 7 2.81 16.82 13.20
C GLY A 7 3.59 16.00 12.19
N ILE A 8 3.52 16.40 10.92
CA ILE A 8 4.30 15.77 9.86
C ILE A 8 5.74 16.25 10.01
N LEU A 9 6.65 15.31 10.28
CA LEU A 9 8.06 15.62 10.50
C LEU A 9 8.86 15.63 9.20
N ASP A 10 8.56 14.71 8.27
CA ASP A 10 9.29 14.55 7.01
C ASP A 10 8.48 13.75 5.98
N TYR A 11 8.97 13.66 4.75
CA TYR A 11 8.42 12.90 3.64
C TYR A 11 9.44 11.89 3.08
N ILE A 12 8.95 10.73 2.65
CA ILE A 12 9.79 9.72 1.99
C ILE A 12 9.77 9.95 0.48
N ASN A 13 10.94 10.22 -0.12
CA ASN A 13 11.10 10.28 -1.57
C ASN A 13 11.50 8.90 -2.13
N ILE A 14 10.57 8.24 -2.82
CA ILE A 14 10.77 6.88 -3.38
C ILE A 14 11.95 6.84 -4.37
N ASN A 15 12.19 7.91 -5.15
CA ASN A 15 13.28 7.95 -6.12
C ASN A 15 14.67 8.05 -5.47
N SER A 16 14.74 8.34 -4.17
CA SER A 16 16.00 8.36 -3.40
C SER A 16 16.37 6.99 -2.79
N VAL A 17 15.48 6.00 -2.89
CA VAL A 17 15.71 4.65 -2.36
C VAL A 17 16.85 4.01 -3.16
N ARG A 18 17.89 3.58 -2.44
CA ARG A 18 19.05 2.93 -3.06
C ARG A 18 18.63 1.58 -3.68
N PRO A 19 19.23 1.21 -4.82
CA PRO A 19 19.06 -0.14 -5.37
C PRO A 19 19.44 -1.20 -4.32
N PHE A 20 18.65 -2.27 -4.24
CA PHE A 20 18.89 -3.39 -3.35
C PHE A 20 18.88 -4.70 -4.15
N THR A 21 19.70 -5.65 -3.70
CA THR A 21 19.81 -6.97 -4.34
C THR A 21 18.78 -7.92 -3.79
N VAL A 22 18.20 -8.73 -4.67
CA VAL A 22 17.23 -9.78 -4.33
C VAL A 22 17.74 -11.11 -4.89
N LYS A 23 17.31 -12.22 -4.28
CA LYS A 23 17.57 -13.54 -4.86
C LYS A 23 16.87 -13.66 -6.22
N ASN A 24 17.33 -14.57 -7.06
CA ASN A 24 16.66 -14.81 -8.33
C ASN A 24 15.23 -15.31 -8.09
N CYS A 25 14.23 -14.55 -8.52
CA CYS A 25 12.81 -14.82 -8.34
C CYS A 25 12.00 -14.27 -9.53
N PRO A 26 10.75 -14.72 -9.73
CA PRO A 26 9.84 -14.10 -10.68
C PRO A 26 9.68 -12.60 -10.40
N TYR A 27 9.59 -11.81 -11.47
CA TYR A 27 9.43 -10.36 -11.38
C TYR A 27 8.56 -9.83 -12.52
N TYR A 28 8.00 -8.65 -12.29
CA TYR A 28 7.28 -7.85 -13.27
C TYR A 28 8.11 -6.63 -13.69
N ILE A 29 8.00 -6.19 -14.94
CA ILE A 29 8.67 -4.98 -15.46
C ILE A 29 7.61 -3.88 -15.62
N PRO A 30 7.48 -2.96 -14.66
CA PRO A 30 6.44 -1.93 -14.70
C PRO A 30 6.83 -0.73 -15.57
N LYS A 31 5.81 -0.03 -16.08
CA LYS A 31 5.95 1.24 -16.82
C LYS A 31 5.62 2.46 -15.95
N LYS A 32 4.75 2.29 -14.94
CA LYS A 32 4.25 3.36 -14.06
C LYS A 32 4.82 3.29 -12.63
N CYS A 33 5.93 2.59 -12.42
CA CYS A 33 6.57 2.43 -11.11
C CYS A 33 8.00 2.99 -11.09
N SER A 34 8.40 3.57 -9.95
CA SER A 34 9.76 4.08 -9.74
C SER A 34 10.84 2.99 -9.74
N PHE A 35 10.48 1.74 -9.42
CA PHE A 35 11.39 0.60 -9.48
C PHE A 35 11.34 -0.05 -10.85
N ASN A 36 12.51 -0.38 -11.40
CA ASN A 36 12.63 -1.02 -12.72
C ASN A 36 12.16 -2.48 -12.76
N ARG A 37 11.95 -3.11 -11.59
CA ARG A 37 11.41 -4.46 -11.42
C ARG A 37 10.57 -4.52 -10.16
N ILE A 38 9.45 -5.24 -10.24
CA ILE A 38 8.62 -5.57 -9.08
C ILE A 38 8.78 -7.05 -8.77
N ILE A 39 9.09 -7.37 -7.52
CA ILE A 39 9.09 -8.74 -7.00
C ILE A 39 7.90 -8.91 -6.05
N GLY A 40 7.15 -10.00 -6.24
CA GLY A 40 6.07 -10.38 -5.35
C GLY A 40 6.55 -11.36 -4.30
N ASP A 41 5.97 -11.31 -3.11
CA ASP A 41 6.06 -12.40 -2.14
C ASP A 41 5.07 -13.53 -2.51
N SER A 42 4.16 -13.24 -3.45
CA SER A 42 3.20 -14.15 -4.06
C SER A 42 2.95 -13.83 -5.54
N ASP A 43 2.46 -14.82 -6.29
CA ASP A 43 1.98 -14.61 -7.67
C ASP A 43 0.81 -13.60 -7.73
N PHE A 44 0.03 -13.51 -6.64
CA PHE A 44 -1.06 -12.54 -6.56
C PHE A 44 -0.54 -11.11 -6.64
N GLU A 45 0.52 -10.77 -5.90
CA GLU A 45 1.10 -9.42 -5.95
C GLU A 45 1.69 -9.09 -7.32
N LEU A 46 2.29 -10.06 -8.01
CA LEU A 46 2.78 -9.84 -9.38
C LEU A 46 1.63 -9.58 -10.35
N ASN A 47 0.54 -10.35 -10.25
CA ASN A 47 -0.66 -10.13 -11.05
C ASN A 47 -1.31 -8.78 -10.72
N PHE A 48 -1.35 -8.41 -9.44
CA PHE A 48 -1.91 -7.14 -8.99
C PHE A 48 -1.04 -5.95 -9.45
N ALA A 49 0.28 -6.08 -9.42
CA ALA A 49 1.20 -5.09 -9.98
C ALA A 49 0.97 -4.90 -11.48
N SER A 50 0.76 -5.99 -12.23
CA SER A 50 0.41 -5.91 -13.64
C SER A 50 -0.94 -5.22 -13.87
N PHE A 51 -1.93 -5.48 -13.02
CA PHE A 51 -3.22 -4.79 -13.06
C PHE A 51 -3.07 -3.28 -12.85
N LEU A 52 -2.34 -2.86 -11.80
CA LEU A 52 -2.08 -1.44 -11.54
C LEU A 52 -1.37 -0.78 -12.73
N ASP A 53 -0.37 -1.42 -13.33
CA ASP A 53 0.35 -0.87 -14.49
C ASP A 53 -0.56 -0.69 -15.71
N SER A 54 -1.58 -1.55 -15.87
CA SER A 54 -2.60 -1.43 -16.92
C SER A 54 -3.67 -0.37 -16.65
N CYS A 55 -3.83 0.13 -15.43
CA CYS A 55 -4.86 1.13 -15.11
C CYS A 55 -4.48 2.49 -15.68
N ASP A 56 -5.23 3.01 -16.66
CA ASP A 56 -4.98 4.34 -17.25
C ASP A 56 -5.37 5.51 -16.34
N ASP A 57 -6.14 5.24 -15.29
CA ASP A 57 -6.65 6.21 -14.32
C ASP A 57 -5.79 6.32 -13.04
N ILE A 58 -4.50 5.95 -13.13
CA ILE A 58 -3.48 6.23 -12.11
C ILE A 58 -2.26 6.91 -12.73
N ILE A 59 -1.57 7.77 -11.96
CA ILE A 59 -0.31 8.40 -12.39
C ILE A 59 0.85 7.42 -12.23
N SER A 60 0.96 6.80 -11.06
CA SER A 60 2.06 5.89 -10.72
C SER A 60 1.72 4.99 -9.55
N PHE A 61 2.50 3.93 -9.35
CA PHE A 61 2.42 3.10 -8.15
C PHE A 61 3.80 2.59 -7.74
N THR A 62 3.90 2.04 -6.54
CA THR A 62 5.08 1.28 -6.10
C THR A 62 4.65 0.12 -5.22
N LYS A 63 5.43 -0.97 -5.23
CA LYS A 63 5.42 -1.91 -4.10
C LYS A 63 6.17 -1.26 -2.93
N ASN A 64 5.64 -1.39 -1.72
CA ASN A 64 6.25 -0.81 -0.52
C ASN A 64 7.28 -1.78 0.08
N TYR A 65 8.47 -1.80 -0.53
CA TYR A 65 9.57 -2.61 -0.01
C TYR A 65 10.06 -2.11 1.33
N PHE A 66 10.60 -3.00 2.17
CA PHE A 66 11.26 -2.60 3.42
C PHE A 66 12.36 -1.54 3.24
N ALA A 67 13.02 -1.51 2.07
CA ALA A 67 14.00 -0.50 1.72
C ALA A 67 13.43 0.93 1.62
N ILE A 68 12.12 1.09 1.40
CA ILE A 68 11.42 2.39 1.43
C ILE A 68 11.28 2.89 2.86
N GLY A 69 11.17 1.98 3.83
CA GLY A 69 11.08 2.31 5.25
C GLY A 69 9.71 2.82 5.72
N PHE A 70 8.69 2.86 4.85
CA PHE A 70 7.33 3.17 5.29
C PHE A 70 6.67 1.94 5.94
N LYS A 71 6.43 2.04 7.23
CA LYS A 71 5.80 1.01 8.05
C LYS A 71 5.00 1.67 9.18
N LEU A 72 4.02 0.95 9.71
CA LEU A 72 3.17 1.37 10.80
C LEU A 72 3.39 0.45 12.00
N ASP A 73 3.55 1.04 13.18
CA ASP A 73 3.56 0.27 14.42
C ASP A 73 2.13 -0.08 14.83
N TYR A 74 1.90 -1.34 15.22
CA TYR A 74 0.62 -1.84 15.72
C TYR A 74 0.84 -2.82 16.88
N VAL A 75 -0.21 -3.10 17.65
CA VAL A 75 -0.21 -4.15 18.67
C VAL A 75 -0.79 -5.43 18.06
N ASN A 76 -0.04 -6.52 18.08
CA ASN A 76 -0.46 -7.82 17.52
C ASN A 76 -1.47 -8.56 18.42
N SER A 77 -1.95 -9.71 17.96
CA SER A 77 -2.89 -10.57 18.70
C SER A 77 -2.38 -11.04 20.07
N LEU A 78 -1.06 -11.02 20.29
CA LEU A 78 -0.40 -11.37 21.55
C LEU A 78 -0.22 -10.18 22.50
N GLY A 79 -0.60 -8.97 22.10
CA GLY A 79 -0.42 -7.75 22.91
C GLY A 79 0.96 -7.13 22.79
N GLU A 80 1.75 -7.52 21.79
CA GLU A 80 3.13 -7.06 21.59
C GLU A 80 3.21 -6.00 20.49
N LEU A 81 4.21 -5.11 20.59
CA LEU A 81 4.50 -4.12 19.56
C LEU A 81 5.11 -4.80 18.32
N SER A 82 4.51 -4.58 17.16
CA SER A 82 4.93 -5.13 15.87
C SER A 82 4.86 -4.07 14.77
N ASN A 83 5.40 -4.40 13.60
CA ASN A 83 5.44 -3.52 12.43
C ASN A 83 4.58 -4.07 11.30
N TYR A 84 3.90 -3.17 10.59
CA TYR A 84 3.05 -3.47 9.46
C TYR A 84 3.50 -2.67 8.23
N THR A 85 3.63 -3.35 7.10
CA THR A 85 3.99 -2.77 5.80
C THR A 85 2.91 -3.21 4.81
N THR A 86 2.18 -2.26 4.24
CA THR A 86 1.21 -2.50 3.17
C THR A 86 1.92 -2.98 1.92
N ASP A 87 1.24 -3.67 1.01
CA ASP A 87 1.90 -4.16 -0.21
C ASP A 87 2.21 -3.06 -1.22
N PHE A 88 1.24 -2.19 -1.54
CA PHE A 88 1.41 -1.17 -2.59
C PHE A 88 1.01 0.22 -2.13
N ILE A 89 1.59 1.22 -2.79
CA ILE A 89 1.21 2.64 -2.69
C ILE A 89 0.90 3.12 -4.10
N VAL A 90 -0.30 3.66 -4.31
CA VAL A 90 -0.80 4.13 -5.61
C VAL A 90 -1.02 5.63 -5.54
N ASN A 91 -0.41 6.35 -6.47
CA ASN A 91 -0.70 7.75 -6.74
C ASN A 91 -1.77 7.80 -7.84
N GLN A 92 -3.03 7.92 -7.45
CA GLN A 92 -4.14 7.90 -8.40
C GLN A 92 -4.14 9.18 -9.24
N ASN A 93 -4.02 10.34 -8.59
CA ASN A 93 -4.05 11.65 -9.23
C ASN A 93 -3.30 12.66 -8.35
N ASN A 94 -3.29 13.94 -8.75
CA ASN A 94 -2.60 15.02 -8.01
C ASN A 94 -3.05 15.22 -6.56
N LYS A 95 -4.10 14.51 -6.10
CA LYS A 95 -4.67 14.61 -4.77
C LYS A 95 -4.66 13.30 -3.98
N ASN A 96 -5.02 12.20 -4.62
CA ASN A 96 -5.35 10.96 -3.92
C ASN A 96 -4.20 9.95 -3.95
N ILE A 97 -3.81 9.49 -2.76
CA ILE A 97 -2.84 8.43 -2.55
C ILE A 97 -3.55 7.27 -1.86
N TYR A 98 -3.32 6.05 -2.34
CA TYR A 98 -3.92 4.83 -1.78
C TYR A 98 -2.84 3.87 -1.30
N PHE A 99 -3.01 3.38 -0.08
CA PHE A 99 -2.29 2.24 0.45
C PHE A 99 -3.10 0.97 0.18
N ILE A 100 -2.48 -0.03 -0.43
CA ILE A 100 -3.16 -1.27 -0.80
C ILE A 100 -2.57 -2.43 -0.02
N GLU A 101 -3.44 -3.19 0.65
CA GLU A 101 -3.12 -4.48 1.25
C GLU A 101 -3.76 -5.58 0.40
N THR A 102 -2.94 -6.42 -0.22
CA THR A 102 -3.40 -7.62 -0.92
C THR A 102 -3.35 -8.81 0.03
N LYS A 103 -4.40 -9.65 0.02
CA LYS A 103 -4.45 -10.78 0.95
C LYS A 103 -5.06 -12.03 0.34
N GLY A 104 -4.31 -13.13 0.38
CA GLY A 104 -4.82 -14.45 0.02
C GLY A 104 -5.81 -14.98 1.05
N MET A 105 -5.40 -14.98 2.32
CA MET A 105 -6.19 -15.46 3.46
C MET A 105 -5.99 -14.51 4.65
N LYS A 106 -7.06 -14.19 5.38
CA LYS A 106 -6.97 -13.45 6.63
C LYS A 106 -6.18 -14.25 7.66
N ASP A 107 -5.30 -13.57 8.38
CA ASP A 107 -4.60 -14.05 9.58
C ASP A 107 -5.15 -13.34 10.83
N GLU A 108 -4.69 -13.76 12.00
CA GLU A 108 -5.13 -13.23 13.30
C GLU A 108 -4.90 -11.72 13.46
N ASP A 109 -3.89 -11.18 12.78
CA ASP A 109 -3.48 -9.78 12.87
C ASP A 109 -4.10 -8.90 11.77
N THR A 110 -4.77 -9.49 10.78
CA THR A 110 -5.21 -8.76 9.58
C THR A 110 -6.11 -7.58 9.93
N ASP A 111 -7.10 -7.80 10.81
CA ASP A 111 -8.02 -6.73 11.20
C ASP A 111 -7.33 -5.68 12.09
N LEU A 112 -6.31 -6.06 12.88
CA LEU A 112 -5.51 -5.14 13.70
C LEU A 112 -4.64 -4.22 12.83
N LYS A 113 -4.02 -4.77 11.79
CA LYS A 113 -3.24 -4.03 10.79
C LYS A 113 -4.10 -3.02 10.03
N LEU A 114 -5.26 -3.47 9.54
CA LEU A 114 -6.21 -2.61 8.83
C LEU A 114 -6.76 -1.49 9.72
N LYS A 115 -7.07 -1.79 10.99
CA LYS A 115 -7.47 -0.77 11.97
C LYS A 115 -6.37 0.27 12.18
N ARG A 116 -5.11 -0.15 12.26
CA ARG A 116 -3.98 0.78 12.40
C ARG A 116 -3.81 1.67 11.17
N LEU A 117 -3.98 1.12 9.98
CA LEU A 117 -3.92 1.85 8.70
C LEU A 117 -5.04 2.87 8.56
N ASP A 118 -6.26 2.50 8.94
CA ASP A 118 -7.41 3.41 9.00
C ASP A 118 -7.14 4.59 9.94
N SER A 119 -6.68 4.32 11.16
CA SER A 119 -6.27 5.37 12.11
C SER A 119 -5.20 6.27 11.52
N TRP A 120 -4.16 5.68 10.89
CA TRP A 120 -3.10 6.48 10.27
C TRP A 120 -3.62 7.39 9.15
N CYS A 121 -4.51 6.89 8.27
CA CYS A 121 -5.11 7.70 7.21
C CYS A 121 -5.92 8.88 7.78
N LYS A 122 -6.71 8.64 8.84
CA LYS A 122 -7.48 9.69 9.52
C LYS A 122 -6.57 10.74 10.14
N ASP A 123 -5.52 10.31 10.83
CA ASP A 123 -4.57 11.19 11.49
C ASP A 123 -3.86 12.09 10.45
N VAL A 124 -3.24 11.49 9.42
CA VAL A 124 -2.49 12.26 8.42
C VAL A 124 -3.39 13.21 7.61
N ASN A 125 -4.62 12.81 7.30
CA ASN A 125 -5.59 13.67 6.60
C ASN A 125 -6.13 14.79 7.49
N SER A 126 -6.05 14.67 8.81
CA SER A 126 -6.42 15.75 9.74
C SER A 126 -5.30 16.79 9.92
N LEU A 127 -4.05 16.39 9.68
CA LEU A 127 -2.86 17.22 9.88
C LEU A 127 -2.49 18.08 8.66
N GLN A 128 -2.89 17.65 7.46
CA GLN A 128 -2.62 18.36 6.21
C GLN A 128 -3.76 18.17 5.21
N SER A 129 -3.81 19.03 4.20
CA SER A 129 -4.83 18.96 3.16
C SER A 129 -4.27 18.94 1.74
N ASP A 130 -2.95 18.85 1.55
CA ASP A 130 -2.29 18.75 0.23
C ASP A 130 -2.67 17.46 -0.49
N TYR A 131 -2.69 16.33 0.24
CA TYR A 131 -3.06 15.01 -0.26
C TYR A 131 -4.19 14.40 0.58
N ILE A 132 -4.92 13.48 -0.04
CA ILE A 132 -5.91 12.62 0.62
C ILE A 132 -5.35 11.20 0.59
N PHE A 133 -5.03 10.69 1.77
CA PHE A 133 -4.55 9.33 1.97
C PHE A 133 -5.72 8.40 2.26
N ASN A 134 -5.82 7.35 1.48
CA ASN A 134 -6.86 6.33 1.57
C ASN A 134 -6.19 4.96 1.67
N TYR A 135 -6.98 3.92 1.95
CA TYR A 135 -6.53 2.55 1.82
C TYR A 135 -7.58 1.66 1.19
N LEU A 136 -7.15 0.56 0.58
CA LEU A 136 -8.01 -0.53 0.12
C LEU A 136 -7.45 -1.87 0.58
N TYR A 137 -8.34 -2.74 1.06
CA TYR A 137 -8.03 -4.13 1.35
C TYR A 137 -8.57 -5.01 0.23
N ILE A 138 -7.68 -5.79 -0.41
CA ILE A 138 -7.97 -6.55 -1.63
C ILE A 138 -7.81 -8.05 -1.36
N PRO A 139 -8.90 -8.75 -0.97
CA PRO A 139 -8.94 -10.21 -0.93
C PRO A 139 -8.72 -10.83 -2.32
N TYR A 140 -7.79 -11.78 -2.42
CA TYR A 140 -7.48 -12.52 -3.66
C TYR A 140 -8.73 -13.10 -4.33
N LYS A 141 -9.59 -13.76 -3.56
CA LYS A 141 -10.80 -14.40 -4.10
C LYS A 141 -11.74 -13.38 -4.74
N LYS A 142 -12.05 -12.29 -4.02
CA LYS A 142 -12.95 -11.24 -4.50
C LYS A 142 -12.37 -10.49 -5.71
N PHE A 143 -11.05 -10.24 -5.72
CA PHE A 143 -10.37 -9.63 -6.87
C PHE A 143 -10.49 -10.49 -8.14
N ASN A 144 -10.25 -11.80 -8.02
CA ASN A 144 -10.36 -12.74 -9.14
C ASN A 144 -11.80 -13.12 -9.52
N GLU A 145 -12.81 -12.78 -8.73
CA GLU A 145 -14.20 -12.99 -9.11
C GLU A 145 -14.76 -11.79 -9.88
N LEU A 146 -14.34 -10.58 -9.52
CA LEU A 146 -14.92 -9.34 -10.03
C LEU A 146 -14.17 -8.71 -11.20
N TYR A 147 -12.89 -9.03 -11.39
CA TYR A 147 -12.05 -8.56 -12.51
C TYR A 147 -12.21 -7.05 -12.79
N PRO A 148 -11.78 -6.17 -11.88
CA PRO A 148 -11.80 -4.73 -12.13
C PRO A 148 -10.98 -4.40 -13.38
N ASN A 149 -11.45 -3.44 -14.18
CA ASN A 149 -10.76 -2.99 -15.41
C ASN A 149 -10.09 -1.62 -15.27
N SER A 150 -10.28 -0.97 -14.13
CA SER A 150 -9.70 0.35 -13.81
C SER A 150 -9.47 0.46 -12.30
N PHE A 151 -8.64 1.42 -11.89
CA PHE A 151 -8.44 1.69 -10.47
C PHE A 151 -9.69 2.28 -9.83
N SER A 152 -10.47 3.06 -10.57
CA SER A 152 -11.77 3.57 -10.14
C SER A 152 -12.78 2.46 -9.85
N ASP A 153 -12.79 1.39 -10.65
CA ASP A 153 -13.62 0.22 -10.38
C ASP A 153 -13.12 -0.56 -9.16
N LEU A 154 -11.80 -0.66 -8.98
CA LEU A 154 -11.21 -1.22 -7.76
C LEU A 154 -11.71 -0.45 -6.53
N ILE A 155 -11.67 0.88 -6.55
CA ILE A 155 -12.20 1.71 -5.47
C ILE A 155 -13.68 1.37 -5.23
N LYS A 156 -14.55 1.46 -6.24
CA LYS A 156 -15.99 1.17 -6.08
C LYS A 156 -16.30 -0.20 -5.47
N ILE A 157 -15.47 -1.21 -5.73
CA ILE A 157 -15.67 -2.58 -5.27
C ILE A 157 -15.19 -2.79 -3.83
N PHE A 158 -14.14 -2.07 -3.42
CA PHE A 158 -13.39 -2.33 -2.19
C PHE A 158 -13.36 -1.15 -1.20
N SER A 159 -13.91 0.01 -1.56
CA SER A 159 -14.23 1.08 -0.63
C SER A 159 -15.59 0.79 0.01
N ASP A 160 -15.58 0.30 1.24
CA ASP A 160 -16.77 0.24 2.08
C ASP A 160 -17.00 1.59 2.79
#